data_AF-A0A1X7NFF1-F1
#
_entry.id   AF-A0A1X7NFF1-F1
#
_cell.length_a   1.000
_cell.length_b   1.000
_cell.length_c   1.000
_cell.angle_alpha   90.00
_cell.angle_beta   90.00
_cell.angle_gamma   90.00
#
_symmetry.space_group_name_H-M   'P 1'
#
loop_
_entity.id
_entity.type
_entity.pdbx_description
1 polymer ?
#
loop_
_entity_poly.entity_id
_entity_poly.type
_entity_poly.pdbx_seq_one_letter_code
_entity_poly.pdbx_strand_id
1 'polypeptide(L)'
;MTDAKAKFQPGAILHETLVGAFRANGDNLNAWCKRNGIKVEVARNATFGQSRGPVGRAALEKMIDAAGREFVEQAYARRLLEHAAQFKGGK
;
A
#
# COMPACT_ATOMS: atom_id res chain seq x y z
N MET A 1 10.77 -5.78 20.09
CA MET A 1 9.33 -5.87 19.80
C MET A 1 9.17 -6.70 18.56
N THR A 2 8.77 -7.95 18.73
CA THR A 2 8.58 -8.93 17.66
C THR A 2 7.45 -8.43 16.76
N ASP A 3 7.80 -8.06 15.53
CA ASP A 3 6.92 -7.50 14.51
C ASP A 3 5.84 -8.56 14.22
N ALA A 4 4.64 -8.38 14.78
CA ALA A 4 3.48 -9.17 14.37
C ALA A 4 3.40 -9.05 12.86
N LYS A 5 3.48 -10.17 12.13
CA LYS A 5 3.58 -10.20 10.65
C LYS A 5 2.61 -9.18 10.07
N ALA A 6 3.13 -8.03 9.63
CA ALA A 6 2.29 -7.00 9.05
C ALA A 6 1.52 -7.63 7.88
N LYS A 7 0.18 -7.56 7.93
CA LYS A 7 -0.70 -8.15 6.92
C LYS A 7 -0.37 -7.63 5.51
N PHE A 8 0.18 -6.43 5.43
CA PHE A 8 0.70 -5.82 4.23
C PHE A 8 2.22 -5.79 4.26
N GLN A 9 2.84 -6.32 3.21
CA GLN A 9 4.26 -6.10 2.99
C GLN A 9 4.47 -4.91 2.04
N PRO A 10 5.22 -3.88 2.47
CA PRO A 10 5.61 -2.79 1.59
C PRO A 10 6.38 -3.31 0.35
N GLY A 11 6.04 -2.76 -0.81
CA GLY A 11 6.57 -3.16 -2.11
C GLY A 11 5.65 -2.72 -3.25
N ALA A 12 6.03 -3.07 -4.49
CA ALA A 12 5.29 -2.69 -5.69
C ALA A 12 3.81 -3.09 -5.65
N ILE A 13 3.51 -4.32 -5.21
CA ILE A 13 2.13 -4.82 -5.10
C ILE A 13 1.29 -3.96 -4.16
N LEU A 14 1.82 -3.60 -2.98
CA LEU A 14 1.10 -2.74 -2.04
C LEU A 14 0.93 -1.32 -2.60
N HIS A 15 1.96 -0.77 -3.23
CA HIS A 15 1.90 0.56 -3.87
C HIS A 15 0.82 0.62 -4.95
N GLU A 16 0.83 -0.34 -5.88
CA GLU A 16 -0.16 -0.47 -6.95
C GLU A 16 -1.57 -0.63 -6.38
N THR A 17 -1.72 -1.44 -5.33
CA THR A 17 -3.01 -1.67 -4.66
C THR A 17 -3.57 -0.37 -4.10
N LEU A 18 -2.76 0.41 -3.36
CA LEU A 18 -3.20 1.67 -2.79
C LEU A 18 -3.55 2.69 -3.88
N VAL A 19 -2.72 2.82 -4.92
CA VAL A 19 -3.02 3.70 -6.06
C VAL A 19 -4.33 3.31 -6.74
N GLY A 20 -4.57 2.01 -6.94
CA GLY A 20 -5.81 1.48 -7.48
C GLY A 20 -7.02 1.76 -6.59
N ALA A 21 -6.88 1.56 -5.27
CA ALA A 21 -7.94 1.81 -4.30
C ALA A 21 -8.35 3.29 -4.24
N PHE A 22 -7.40 4.22 -4.20
CA PHE A 22 -7.71 5.65 -4.28
C PHE A 22 -8.48 5.98 -5.57
N ARG A 23 -8.06 5.44 -6.71
CA ARG A 23 -8.75 5.65 -8.00
C ARG A 23 -10.15 5.07 -8.02
N ALA A 24 -10.35 3.87 -7.47
CA ALA A 24 -11.67 3.24 -7.39
C ALA A 24 -12.64 4.05 -6.53
N ASN A 25 -12.13 4.76 -5.52
CA ASN A 25 -12.90 5.65 -4.66
C ASN A 25 -13.05 7.08 -5.24
N GLY A 26 -12.68 7.31 -6.51
CA GLY A 26 -12.79 8.62 -7.16
C GLY A 26 -11.75 9.64 -6.71
N ASP A 27 -10.66 9.21 -6.08
CA ASP A 27 -9.60 10.07 -5.55
C ASP A 27 -8.24 9.71 -6.19
N ASN A 28 -7.20 10.43 -5.78
CA ASN A 28 -5.83 10.19 -6.24
C ASN A 28 -4.89 10.20 -5.03
N LEU A 29 -4.02 9.19 -4.92
CA LEU A 29 -3.08 9.07 -3.80
C LEU A 29 -2.27 10.36 -3.57
N ASN A 30 -1.76 11.00 -4.63
CA ASN A 30 -0.98 12.24 -4.50
C ASN A 30 -1.86 13.41 -4.04
N ALA A 31 -3.07 13.51 -4.56
CA ALA A 31 -4.02 14.55 -4.15
C ALA A 31 -4.42 14.37 -2.68
N TRP A 32 -4.70 13.13 -2.27
CA TRP A 32 -4.99 12.79 -0.88
C TRP A 32 -3.80 13.12 0.03
N CYS A 33 -2.57 12.75 -0.35
CA CYS A 33 -1.37 13.08 0.42
C CYS A 33 -1.23 14.60 0.61
N LYS A 34 -1.41 15.40 -0.45
CA LYS A 34 -1.36 16.87 -0.38
C LYS A 34 -2.40 17.44 0.58
N ARG A 35 -3.65 16.95 0.53
CA ARG A 35 -4.73 17.40 1.43
C ARG A 35 -4.48 17.02 2.90
N ASN A 36 -3.74 15.94 3.15
CA ASN A 36 -3.44 15.44 4.49
C ASN A 36 -2.04 15.82 5.01
N GLY A 37 -1.36 16.75 4.33
CA GLY A 37 -0.03 17.23 4.74
C GLY A 37 1.08 16.19 4.65
N ILE A 38 0.88 15.12 3.89
CA ILE A 38 1.87 14.07 3.65
C ILE A 38 2.62 14.40 2.36
N LYS A 39 3.95 14.50 2.43
CA LYS A 39 4.79 14.62 1.23
C LYS A 39 4.66 13.36 0.38
N VAL A 40 4.49 13.52 -0.94
CA VAL A 40 4.28 12.41 -1.87
C VAL A 40 5.47 11.44 -1.85
N GLU A 41 6.68 11.95 -1.65
CA GLU A 41 7.91 11.16 -1.51
C GLU A 41 7.87 10.27 -0.27
N VAL A 42 7.36 10.79 0.86
CA VAL A 42 7.20 10.01 2.10
C VAL A 42 6.16 8.91 1.90
N ALA A 43 5.04 9.22 1.24
CA ALA A 43 4.01 8.23 0.90
C ALA A 43 4.57 7.11 0.02
N ARG A 44 5.27 7.47 -1.08
CA ARG A 44 5.95 6.51 -1.94
C ARG A 44 6.93 5.65 -1.16
N ASN A 45 7.85 6.26 -0.42
CA ASN A 45 8.87 5.55 0.34
C ASN A 45 8.27 4.63 1.41
N ALA A 46 7.16 5.01 2.03
CA ALA A 46 6.42 4.16 2.96
C ALA A 46 5.82 2.95 2.26
N THR A 47 5.11 3.14 1.13
CA THR A 47 4.49 2.04 0.37
C THR A 47 5.49 1.07 -0.25
N PHE A 48 6.68 1.54 -0.63
CA PHE A 48 7.78 0.69 -1.13
C PHE A 48 8.68 0.14 0.00
N GLY A 49 8.45 0.54 1.25
CA GLY A 49 9.23 0.04 2.39
C GLY A 49 10.62 0.64 2.54
N GLN A 50 10.91 1.75 1.85
CA GLN A 50 12.12 2.56 2.03
C GLN A 50 12.05 3.41 3.31
N SER A 51 10.84 3.73 3.79
CA SER A 51 10.62 4.43 5.07
C SER A 51 9.91 3.52 6.06
N ARG A 52 10.68 2.77 6.85
CA ARG A 52 10.17 1.84 7.88
C ARG A 52 10.15 2.41 9.30
N GLY A 53 10.60 3.65 9.49
CA GLY A 53 10.55 4.34 10.78
C GLY A 53 9.11 4.71 11.20
N PRO A 54 8.92 5.25 12.41
CA PRO A 54 7.59 5.56 12.96
C PRO A 54 6.74 6.44 12.05
N VAL A 55 7.34 7.46 11.44
CA VAL A 55 6.65 8.39 10.53
C VAL A 55 6.15 7.68 9.27
N GLY A 56 6.99 6.85 8.65
CA GLY A 56 6.64 6.10 7.44
C GLY A 56 5.56 5.06 7.69
N ARG A 57 5.66 4.34 8.82
CA ARG A 57 4.62 3.39 9.27
C ARG A 57 3.29 4.10 9.52
N ALA A 58 3.30 5.23 10.23
CA ALA A 58 2.09 6.01 10.50
C ALA A 58 1.47 6.58 9.21
N ALA A 59 2.28 7.03 8.26
CA ALA A 59 1.78 7.46 6.95
C ALA A 59 1.15 6.30 6.17
N LEU A 60 1.77 5.11 6.20
CA LEU A 60 1.25 3.92 5.54
C LEU A 60 -0.11 3.49 6.09
N GLU A 61 -0.25 3.45 7.41
CA GLU A 61 -1.53 3.09 8.05
C GLU A 61 -2.64 4.08 7.68
N LYS A 62 -2.36 5.38 7.71
CA LYS A 62 -3.34 6.40 7.29
C LYS A 62 -3.79 6.23 5.83
N MET A 63 -2.86 5.85 4.94
CA MET A 63 -3.18 5.58 3.54
C MET A 63 -4.05 4.34 3.37
N ILE A 64 -3.77 3.26 4.11
CA ILE A 64 -4.57 2.04 4.09
C ILE A 64 -6.00 2.31 4.59
N ASP A 65 -6.14 3.04 5.69
CA ASP A 65 -7.45 3.38 6.24
C ASP A 65 -8.25 4.28 5.29
N ALA A 66 -7.61 5.32 4.73
CA ALA A 66 -8.27 6.23 3.81
C ALA A 66 -8.67 5.59 2.46
N ALA A 67 -7.91 4.60 2.01
CA ALA A 67 -8.22 3.81 0.83
C ALA A 67 -9.36 2.79 1.07
N GLY A 68 -9.80 2.60 2.31
CA GLY A 68 -10.73 1.57 2.73
C GLY A 68 -10.00 0.27 3.01
N ARG A 69 -9.71 0.00 4.28
CA ARG A 69 -8.87 -1.13 4.72
C ARG A 69 -9.33 -2.47 4.13
N GLU A 70 -10.61 -2.79 4.22
CA GLU A 70 -11.15 -4.05 3.69
C GLU A 70 -10.93 -4.18 2.17
N PHE A 71 -11.17 -3.11 1.42
CA PHE A 71 -10.91 -3.09 -0.02
C PHE A 71 -9.43 -3.34 -0.32
N VAL A 72 -8.53 -2.65 0.40
CA VAL A 72 -7.07 -2.82 0.24
C VAL A 72 -6.65 -4.25 0.56
N GLU A 73 -7.21 -4.87 1.60
CA GLU A 73 -6.93 -6.27 1.95
C GLU A 73 -7.31 -7.23 0.82
N GLN A 74 -8.53 -7.10 0.28
CA GLN A 74 -9.02 -7.95 -0.79
C GLN A 74 -8.20 -7.76 -2.09
N ALA A 75 -7.97 -6.51 -2.47
CA ALA A 75 -7.20 -6.17 -3.67
C ALA A 75 -5.73 -6.61 -3.57
N TYR A 76 -5.11 -6.42 -2.40
CA TYR A 76 -3.74 -6.85 -2.14
C TYR A 76 -3.60 -8.37 -2.21
N ALA A 77 -4.50 -9.10 -1.54
CA ALA A 77 -4.52 -10.56 -1.58
C ALA A 77 -4.69 -11.10 -3.00
N ARG A 78 -5.61 -10.52 -3.78
CA ARG A 78 -5.80 -10.87 -5.18
C ARG A 78 -4.53 -10.65 -6.01
N ARG A 79 -3.91 -9.46 -5.91
CA ARG A 79 -2.71 -9.12 -6.66
C ARG A 79 -1.51 -10.01 -6.28
N LEU A 80 -1.39 -10.39 -5.01
CA LEU A 80 -0.39 -11.37 -4.54
C LEU A 80 -0.61 -12.75 -5.16
N LEU A 81 -1.85 -13.25 -5.20
CA LEU A 81 -2.18 -14.53 -5.82
C LEU A 81 -1.89 -14.53 -7.32
N GLU A 82 -2.26 -13.46 -8.01
CA GLU A 82 -1.97 -13.26 -9.44
C GLU A 82 -0.46 -13.23 -9.71
N HIS A 83 0.32 -12.52 -8.88
CA HIS A 83 1.78 -12.51 -8.99
C HIS A 83 2.38 -13.89 -8.72
N ALA A 84 1.92 -14.59 -7.69
CA ALA A 84 2.37 -15.94 -7.38
C ALA A 84 2.07 -16.95 -8.50
N ALA A 85 0.95 -16.78 -9.22
CA ALA A 85 0.59 -17.62 -10.35
C ALA A 85 1.58 -17.50 -11.53
N GLN A 86 2.24 -16.34 -11.70
CA GLN A 86 3.26 -16.15 -12.74
C GLN A 86 4.46 -17.08 -12.55
N PHE A 87 4.84 -17.36 -11.30
CA PHE A 87 5.94 -18.29 -10.99
C PHE A 87 5.53 -19.75 -11.09
N LYS A 88 4.23 -20.08 -10.99
CA LYS A 88 3.73 -21.45 -11.16
C LYS A 88 3.68 -21.88 -12.63
N GLY A 89 3.68 -20.94 -13.58
CA GLY A 89 3.73 -21.18 -15.03
C GLY A 89 5.11 -21.07 -15.66
N GLY A 90 6.12 -20.61 -14.91
CA GLY A 90 7.51 -20.58 -15.37
C GLY A 90 8.14 -21.96 -15.24
N LYS A 91 8.35 -22.61 -16.39
CA LYS A 91 9.29 -23.74 -16.52
C LYS A 91 10.72 -23.23 -16.46
#